data_AF-A0A5C7J6X8-F1
#
_entry.id   AF-A0A5C7J6X8-F1
#
_cell.length_a   1.000
_cell.length_b   1.000
_cell.length_c   1.000
_cell.angle_alpha   90.00
_cell.angle_beta   90.00
_cell.angle_gamma   90.00
#
_symmetry.space_group_name_H-M   'P 1'
#
loop_
_entity.id
_entity.type
_entity.pdbx_description
1 polymer ?
#
loop_
_entity_poly.entity_id
_entity_poly.type
_entity_poly.pdbx_seq_one_letter_code
_entity_poly.pdbx_strand_id
1 'polypeptide(L)'
;MSIFVNKKDAGISEDQGPTENSMENQIRISSEAVKRAETDEDKLVSLLFLAGDYRQNEQYDQAIAQYQQVLNRDSSNIQALGGMVLCYQAKRDAENTIKYAQQALASIESSDDKDTESIEYYQQVIQKTQNGVFPMMQNEESSP
;
A
#
# COMPACT_ATOMS: atom_id res chain seq x y z
N MET A 1 7.75 -19.92 -60.50
CA MET A 1 6.76 -18.83 -60.71
C MET A 1 6.10 -18.56 -59.38
N SER A 2 6.36 -17.38 -58.83
CA SER A 2 5.71 -16.84 -57.64
C SER A 2 4.27 -16.45 -57.95
N ILE A 3 3.37 -16.60 -56.99
CA ILE A 3 2.28 -15.65 -56.79
C ILE A 3 2.04 -15.51 -55.29
N PHE A 4 2.10 -14.26 -54.85
CA PHE A 4 1.96 -13.79 -53.48
C PHE A 4 0.59 -13.10 -53.34
N VAL A 5 0.16 -12.95 -52.07
CA VAL A 5 -0.84 -12.02 -51.51
C VAL A 5 -2.25 -12.59 -51.21
N ASN A 6 -2.39 -13.04 -49.96
CA ASN A 6 -3.18 -12.45 -48.86
C ASN A 6 -4.65 -12.04 -49.13
N LYS A 7 -5.57 -12.65 -48.37
CA LYS A 7 -6.76 -11.95 -47.87
C LYS A 7 -7.13 -12.46 -46.48
N LYS A 8 -7.22 -11.49 -45.57
CA LYS A 8 -7.78 -11.50 -44.23
C LYS A 8 -9.11 -12.27 -44.09
N ASP A 9 -9.37 -12.63 -42.84
CA ASP A 9 -10.63 -13.03 -42.23
C ASP A 9 -11.02 -14.52 -42.36
N ALA A 10 -10.69 -15.30 -41.34
CA ALA A 10 -11.66 -16.05 -40.53
C ALA A 10 -10.91 -16.98 -39.56
N GLY A 11 -11.01 -16.71 -38.26
CA GLY A 11 -10.45 -17.60 -37.23
C GLY A 11 -10.18 -16.90 -35.91
N ILE A 12 -11.18 -16.18 -35.39
CA ILE A 12 -11.19 -15.71 -34.01
C ILE A 12 -11.46 -16.96 -33.15
N SER A 13 -10.42 -17.60 -32.63
CA SER A 13 -10.53 -18.50 -31.47
C SER A 13 -9.16 -19.04 -31.10
N GLU A 14 -8.47 -18.32 -30.22
CA GLU A 14 -7.82 -18.94 -29.07
C GLU A 14 -7.90 -17.92 -27.94
N ASP A 15 -8.94 -18.10 -27.14
CA ASP A 15 -9.20 -17.50 -25.85
C ASP A 15 -7.95 -17.60 -24.96
N GLN A 16 -7.12 -16.56 -24.99
CA GLN A 16 -6.21 -16.29 -23.88
C GLN A 16 -6.93 -15.33 -22.93
N GLY A 17 -7.94 -15.85 -22.24
CA GLY A 17 -8.38 -15.22 -21.00
C GLY A 17 -7.16 -15.14 -20.07
N PRO A 18 -6.80 -13.95 -19.56
CA PRO A 18 -5.60 -13.84 -18.75
C PRO A 18 -5.83 -14.67 -17.48
N THR A 19 -4.88 -15.56 -17.17
CA THR A 19 -4.61 -15.92 -15.79
C THR A 19 -4.23 -14.64 -15.06
N GLU A 20 -5.24 -13.88 -14.62
CA GLU A 20 -5.13 -12.65 -13.85
C GLU A 20 -4.26 -12.96 -12.63
N ASN A 21 -3.12 -12.29 -12.51
CA ASN A 21 -2.25 -12.46 -11.34
C ASN A 21 -3.10 -12.23 -10.08
N SER A 22 -3.01 -13.12 -9.09
CA SER A 22 -3.81 -13.06 -7.86
C SER A 22 -3.79 -11.66 -7.21
N MET A 23 -2.65 -10.95 -7.30
CA MET A 23 -2.51 -9.58 -6.80
C MET A 23 -3.20 -8.53 -7.68
N GLU A 24 -3.21 -8.69 -9.01
CA GLU A 24 -3.90 -7.76 -9.92
C GLU A 24 -5.41 -7.84 -9.74
N ASN A 25 -5.94 -9.07 -9.57
CA ASN A 25 -7.35 -9.27 -9.26
C ASN A 25 -7.72 -8.64 -7.91
N GLN A 26 -6.87 -8.82 -6.89
CA GLN A 26 -7.08 -8.23 -5.57
C GLN A 26 -7.11 -6.69 -5.63
N ILE A 27 -6.15 -6.08 -6.33
CA ILE A 27 -6.12 -4.63 -6.57
C ILE A 27 -7.38 -4.17 -7.31
N ARG A 28 -7.82 -4.92 -8.32
CA ARG A 28 -9.04 -4.60 -9.07
C ARG A 28 -10.26 -4.57 -8.15
N ILE A 29 -10.43 -5.59 -7.31
CA ILE A 29 -11.53 -5.68 -6.34
C ILE A 29 -11.50 -4.49 -5.38
N SER A 30 -10.36 -4.21 -4.76
CA SER A 30 -10.22 -3.08 -3.82
C SER A 30 -10.45 -1.73 -4.52
N SER A 31 -10.02 -1.58 -5.77
CA SER A 31 -10.27 -0.36 -6.55
C SER A 31 -11.75 -0.16 -6.89
N GLU A 32 -12.50 -1.24 -7.11
CA GLU A 32 -13.94 -1.19 -7.30
C GLU A 32 -14.66 -0.86 -5.99
N ALA A 33 -14.20 -1.38 -4.86
CA ALA A 33 -14.74 -1.05 -3.54
C ALA A 33 -14.65 0.46 -3.25
N VAL A 34 -13.50 1.09 -3.54
CA VAL A 34 -13.34 2.56 -3.42
C VAL A 34 -14.36 3.33 -4.26
N LYS A 35 -14.72 2.83 -5.45
CA LYS A 35 -15.71 3.48 -6.33
C LYS A 35 -17.15 3.26 -5.88
N ARG A 36 -17.44 2.13 -5.24
CA ARG A 36 -18.78 1.74 -4.77
C ARG A 36 -19.08 2.24 -3.35
N ALA A 37 -18.08 2.72 -2.61
CA ALA A 37 -18.26 3.25 -1.27
C ALA A 37 -19.37 4.31 -1.23
N GLU A 38 -20.35 4.09 -0.37
CA GLU A 38 -21.53 4.97 -0.25
C GLU A 38 -21.28 6.12 0.73
N THR A 39 -20.35 5.94 1.67
CA THR A 39 -19.98 6.93 2.68
C THR A 39 -18.51 7.30 2.61
N ASP A 40 -18.16 8.48 3.15
CA ASP A 40 -16.77 8.91 3.26
C ASP A 40 -15.96 7.97 4.17
N GLU A 41 -16.56 7.42 5.22
CA GLU A 41 -15.93 6.46 6.13
C GLU A 41 -15.62 5.13 5.41
N ASP A 42 -16.58 4.56 4.69
CA ASP A 42 -16.37 3.34 3.90
C ASP A 42 -15.30 3.53 2.82
N LYS A 43 -15.25 4.73 2.25
CA LYS A 43 -14.25 5.08 1.25
C LYS A 43 -12.85 5.13 1.86
N LEU A 44 -12.69 5.67 3.07
CA LEU A 44 -11.40 5.69 3.77
C LEU A 44 -10.92 4.28 4.09
N VAL A 45 -11.81 3.40 4.56
CA VAL A 45 -11.49 1.98 4.78
C VAL A 45 -11.07 1.29 3.47
N SER A 46 -11.82 1.51 2.39
CA SER A 46 -11.50 0.93 1.08
C SER A 46 -10.17 1.44 0.52
N LEU A 47 -9.83 2.71 0.76
CA LEU A 47 -8.55 3.30 0.38
C LEU A 47 -7.39 2.66 1.14
N LEU A 48 -7.54 2.35 2.43
CA LEU A 48 -6.53 1.63 3.22
C LEU A 48 -6.26 0.24 2.66
N PHE A 49 -7.32 -0.52 2.32
CA PHE A 49 -7.17 -1.84 1.71
C PHE A 49 -6.47 -1.77 0.35
N LEU A 50 -6.92 -0.86 -0.52
CA LEU A 50 -6.30 -0.66 -1.83
C LEU A 50 -4.81 -0.26 -1.71
N ALA A 51 -4.48 0.60 -0.75
CA ALA A 51 -3.10 0.99 -0.47
C ALA A 51 -2.25 -0.21 0.00
N GLY A 52 -2.81 -1.07 0.85
CA GLY A 52 -2.20 -2.32 1.29
C GLY A 52 -1.93 -3.28 0.13
N ASP A 53 -2.90 -3.45 -0.77
CA ASP A 53 -2.77 -4.31 -1.95
C ASP A 53 -1.70 -3.80 -2.92
N TYR A 54 -1.67 -2.48 -3.17
CA TYR A 54 -0.58 -1.87 -3.94
C TYR A 54 0.78 -2.10 -3.30
N ARG A 55 0.90 -1.94 -1.98
CA ARG A 55 2.16 -2.15 -1.25
C ARG A 55 2.62 -3.61 -1.35
N GLN A 56 1.71 -4.57 -1.22
CA GLN A 56 1.99 -6.01 -1.34
C GLN A 56 2.44 -6.39 -2.76
N ASN A 57 1.90 -5.71 -3.77
CA ASN A 57 2.33 -5.86 -5.16
C ASN A 57 3.55 -4.97 -5.52
N GLU A 58 4.28 -4.46 -4.52
CA GLU A 58 5.46 -3.59 -4.65
C GLU A 58 5.22 -2.27 -5.42
N GLN A 59 3.96 -1.90 -5.64
CA GLN A 59 3.52 -0.66 -6.28
C GLN A 59 3.49 0.48 -5.25
N TYR A 60 4.66 0.79 -4.67
CA TYR A 60 4.77 1.70 -3.53
C TYR A 60 4.26 3.12 -3.82
N ASP A 61 4.47 3.65 -5.02
CA ASP A 61 3.98 5.00 -5.36
C ASP A 61 2.45 5.06 -5.41
N GLN A 62 1.80 3.99 -5.88
CA GLN A 62 0.35 3.89 -5.91
C GLN A 62 -0.22 3.71 -4.49
N ALA A 63 0.45 2.90 -3.66
CA ALA A 63 0.12 2.73 -2.25
C ALA A 63 0.20 4.07 -1.49
N ILE A 64 1.31 4.80 -1.64
CA ILE A 64 1.53 6.13 -1.06
C ILE A 64 0.40 7.09 -1.46
N ALA A 65 0.01 7.12 -2.73
CA ALA A 65 -1.06 7.99 -3.20
C ALA A 65 -2.43 7.68 -2.54
N GLN A 66 -2.71 6.41 -2.24
CA GLN A 66 -3.94 6.02 -1.55
C GLN A 66 -3.88 6.34 -0.05
N TYR A 67 -2.77 6.02 0.62
CA TYR A 67 -2.57 6.40 2.03
C TYR A 67 -2.64 7.92 2.23
N GLN A 68 -2.09 8.70 1.30
CA GLN A 68 -2.16 10.15 1.37
C GLN A 68 -3.60 10.67 1.29
N GLN A 69 -4.49 10.02 0.53
CA GLN A 69 -5.91 10.38 0.52
C GLN A 69 -6.58 10.15 1.87
N VAL A 70 -6.21 9.07 2.57
CA VAL A 70 -6.68 8.81 3.94
C VAL A 70 -6.17 9.89 4.88
N LEU A 71 -4.88 10.20 4.83
CA LEU A 71 -4.24 11.21 5.68
C LEU A 71 -4.75 12.65 5.43
N ASN A 72 -5.27 12.93 4.24
CA ASN A 72 -5.90 14.21 3.94
C ASN A 72 -7.25 14.40 4.66
N ARG A 73 -7.90 13.30 5.08
CA ARG A 73 -9.14 13.32 5.86
C ARG A 73 -8.87 13.14 7.35
N ASP A 74 -8.02 12.17 7.69
CA ASP A 74 -7.60 11.86 9.04
C ASP A 74 -6.06 11.81 9.08
N SER A 75 -5.46 12.96 9.41
CA SER A 75 -3.99 13.10 9.47
C SER A 75 -3.34 12.28 10.58
N SER A 76 -4.13 11.80 11.55
CA SER A 76 -3.70 10.97 12.68
C SER A 76 -3.93 9.47 12.45
N ASN A 77 -4.39 9.08 11.25
CA ASN A 77 -4.70 7.68 10.97
C ASN A 77 -3.44 6.80 11.05
N ILE A 78 -3.29 6.03 12.13
CA ILE A 78 -2.09 5.24 12.41
C ILE A 78 -1.84 4.18 11.31
N GLN A 79 -2.89 3.58 10.76
CA GLN A 79 -2.75 2.59 9.69
C GLN A 79 -2.18 3.21 8.41
N ALA A 80 -2.65 4.40 8.02
CA ALA A 80 -2.11 5.11 6.87
C ALA A 80 -0.69 5.63 7.11
N LEU A 81 -0.40 6.17 8.30
CA LEU A 81 0.96 6.61 8.67
C LEU A 81 1.96 5.44 8.66
N GLY A 82 1.59 4.30 9.24
CA GLY A 82 2.40 3.08 9.20
C GLY A 82 2.59 2.56 7.76
N GLY A 83 1.53 2.59 6.96
CA GLY A 83 1.58 2.26 5.54
C GLY A 83 2.57 3.13 4.76
N MET A 84 2.61 4.44 5.03
CA MET A 84 3.59 5.37 4.45
C MET A 84 5.02 5.01 4.87
N VAL A 85 5.25 4.74 6.17
CA VAL A 85 6.56 4.31 6.69
C VAL A 85 7.06 3.07 5.94
N LEU A 86 6.24 2.02 5.83
CA LEU A 86 6.62 0.80 5.13
C LEU A 86 6.94 1.03 3.64
N CYS A 87 6.16 1.87 2.95
CA CYS A 87 6.41 2.19 1.55
C CYS A 87 7.73 2.95 1.37
N TYR A 88 8.01 3.94 2.22
CA TYR A 88 9.26 4.70 2.14
C TYR A 88 10.48 3.90 2.59
N GLN A 89 10.33 2.96 3.53
CA GLN A 89 11.38 2.00 3.86
C GLN A 89 11.75 1.11 2.66
N ALA A 90 10.74 0.61 1.93
CA ALA A 90 10.96 -0.16 0.71
C ALA A 90 11.68 0.65 -0.38
N LYS A 91 11.33 1.93 -0.51
CA LYS A 91 12.00 2.87 -1.41
C LYS A 91 13.36 3.35 -0.90
N ARG A 92 13.78 2.98 0.31
CA ARG A 92 14.99 3.46 1.00
C ARG A 92 15.05 4.98 1.13
N ASP A 93 13.90 5.61 1.26
CA ASP A 93 13.77 7.05 1.47
C ASP A 93 13.80 7.32 2.98
N ALA A 94 14.98 7.61 3.50
CA ALA A 94 15.20 7.83 4.93
C ALA A 94 14.46 9.06 5.45
N GLU A 95 14.39 10.13 4.65
CA GLU A 95 13.77 11.40 5.04
C GLU A 95 12.29 11.20 5.27
N ASN A 96 11.58 10.63 4.30
CA ASN A 96 10.15 10.39 4.44
C ASN A 96 9.84 9.28 5.45
N THR A 97 10.66 8.23 5.53
CA THR A 97 10.51 7.20 6.57
C THR A 97 10.50 7.81 7.98
N ILE A 98 11.50 8.64 8.31
CA ILE A 98 11.61 9.26 9.63
C ILE A 98 10.45 10.24 9.85
N LYS A 99 10.12 11.06 8.84
CA LYS A 99 9.01 12.02 8.91
C LYS A 99 7.68 11.36 9.28
N TYR A 100 7.28 10.31 8.56
CA TYR A 100 6.00 9.65 8.81
C TYR A 100 6.02 8.80 10.09
N ALA A 101 7.16 8.22 10.46
CA ALA A 101 7.32 7.52 11.74
C ALA A 101 7.17 8.47 12.94
N GLN A 102 7.71 9.69 12.84
CA GLN A 102 7.52 10.73 13.87
C GLN A 102 6.06 11.18 13.96
N GLN A 103 5.35 11.31 12.83
CA GLN A 103 3.93 11.63 12.84
C GLN A 103 3.08 10.52 13.47
N ALA A 104 3.40 9.25 13.19
CA ALA A 104 2.74 8.11 13.82
C ALA A 104 2.96 8.12 15.34
N LEU A 105 4.21 8.29 15.77
CA LEU A 105 4.58 8.39 17.19
C LEU A 105 3.83 9.52 17.89
N ALA A 106 3.83 10.73 17.32
CA ALA A 106 3.12 11.88 17.89
C ALA A 106 1.60 11.64 17.99
N SER A 107 1.02 10.96 16.99
CA SER A 107 -0.41 10.64 16.98
C SER A 107 -0.76 9.67 18.11
N ILE A 108 0.04 8.63 18.34
CA ILE A 108 -0.14 7.65 19.44
C ILE A 108 0.14 8.29 20.81
N GLU A 109 1.16 9.14 20.93
CA GLU A 109 1.46 9.79 22.21
C GLU A 109 0.37 10.78 22.64
N SER A 110 -0.37 11.32 21.66
CA SER A 110 -1.50 12.22 21.87
C SER A 110 -2.83 11.51 22.16
N SER A 111 -2.93 10.20 21.91
CA SER A 111 -4.14 9.43 22.25
C SER A 111 -4.18 9.06 23.73
N ASP A 112 -5.40 8.95 24.28
CA ASP A 112 -5.62 8.54 25.66
C ASP A 112 -5.15 7.10 25.93
N ASP A 113 -5.22 6.25 24.90
CA ASP A 113 -4.71 4.88 24.91
C ASP A 113 -3.32 4.84 24.28
N LYS A 114 -2.29 4.80 25.12
CA LYS A 114 -0.88 4.78 24.69
C LYS A 114 -0.47 3.36 24.38
N ASP A 115 -0.49 3.02 23.10
CA ASP A 115 0.11 1.78 22.62
C ASP A 115 1.64 1.87 22.73
N THR A 116 2.17 1.30 23.82
CA THR A 116 3.59 1.32 24.14
C THR A 116 4.41 0.49 23.15
N GLU A 117 3.82 -0.56 22.58
CA GLU A 117 4.49 -1.41 21.59
C GLU A 117 4.66 -0.67 20.27
N SER A 118 3.61 0.01 19.79
CA SER A 118 3.70 0.86 18.62
C SER A 118 4.68 2.03 18.83
N ILE A 119 4.69 2.64 20.02
CA ILE A 119 5.66 3.70 20.38
C ILE A 119 7.09 3.17 20.25
N GLU A 120 7.40 2.03 20.87
CA GLU A 120 8.74 1.43 20.79
C GLU A 120 9.11 1.08 19.35
N TYR A 121 8.17 0.52 18.59
CA TYR A 121 8.36 0.21 17.18
C TYR A 121 8.79 1.44 16.37
N TYR A 122 8.04 2.55 16.42
CA TYR A 122 8.37 3.75 15.65
C TYR A 122 9.67 4.41 16.12
N GLN A 123 9.99 4.36 17.41
CA GLN A 123 11.28 4.81 17.93
C GLN A 123 12.44 3.99 17.36
N GLN A 124 12.30 2.66 17.31
CA GLN A 124 13.30 1.79 16.70
C GLN A 124 13.45 2.03 15.19
N VAL A 125 12.33 2.24 14.47
CA VAL A 125 12.35 2.57 13.04
C VAL A 125 13.16 3.84 12.81
N ILE A 126 12.90 4.91 13.58
CA ILE A 126 13.61 6.19 13.46
C ILE A 126 15.11 5.98 13.73
N GLN A 127 15.46 5.34 14.85
CA GLN A 127 16.86 5.16 15.24
C GLN A 127 17.65 4.30 14.24
N LYS A 128 17.06 3.21 13.74
CA LYS A 128 17.68 2.34 12.73
C LYS A 128 17.84 3.07 11.40
N THR A 129 16.81 3.81 10.97
CA THR A 129 16.83 4.56 9.71
C THR A 129 17.88 5.67 9.73
N GLN A 130 18.06 6.36 10.87
CA GLN A 130 19.16 7.31 11.06
C GLN A 130 20.56 6.68 10.90
N ASN A 131 20.68 5.39 11.22
CA ASN A 131 21.91 4.61 11.05
C ASN A 131 22.01 3.94 9.66
N GLY A 132 21.12 4.30 8.72
CA GLY A 132 21.09 3.74 7.36
C GLY A 132 20.48 2.33 7.26
N VAL A 133 19.85 1.84 8.32
CA VAL A 133 19.18 0.53 8.36
C VAL A 133 17.67 0.73 8.24
N PHE A 134 17.04 0.04 7.29
CA PHE A 134 15.60 0.14 7.04
C PHE A 134 14.90 -1.12 7.57
N PRO A 135 14.40 -1.11 8.82
CA PRO A 135 13.73 -2.28 9.39
C PRO A 135 12.34 -2.41 8.80
N MET A 136 12.17 -3.31 7.84
CA MET A 136 10.83 -3.74 7.44
C MET A 136 10.16 -4.41 8.64
N MET A 137 8.86 -4.18 8.86
CA MET A 137 8.09 -5.11 9.69
C MET A 137 8.26 -6.49 9.09
N GLN A 138 9.05 -7.35 9.73
CA GLN A 138 8.87 -8.78 9.54
C GLN A 138 7.47 -9.04 10.07
N ASN A 139 6.61 -9.60 9.20
CA ASN A 139 5.19 -9.85 9.43
C ASN A 139 4.84 -9.98 10.91
N GLU A 140 3.83 -9.21 11.33
CA GLU A 140 3.08 -9.54 12.54
C GLU A 140 2.90 -11.05 12.60
N GLU A 141 3.34 -11.56 13.74
CA GLU A 141 3.43 -12.93 14.15
C GLU A 141 2.62 -13.94 13.32
N SER A 142 3.31 -14.91 12.73
CA SER A 142 2.90 -16.28 13.02
C SER A 142 3.01 -16.49 14.53
N SER A 143 1.99 -16.07 15.27
CA SER A 143 1.77 -16.50 16.65
C SER A 143 0.83 -17.71 16.61
N PRO A 144 1.01 -18.64 17.56
CA PRO A 144 1.04 -20.09 17.34
C PRO A 144 -0.27 -20.75 16.88
#